data_AF-A0A1F8H943-F1
#
_entry.id   AF-A0A1F8H943-F1
#
_cell.length_a   1.000
_cell.length_b   1.000
_cell.length_c   1.000
_cell.angle_alpha   90.00
_cell.angle_beta   90.00
_cell.angle_gamma   90.00
#
_symmetry.space_group_name_H-M   'P 1'
#
loop_
_entity.id
_entity.type
_entity.pdbx_description
1 polymer ?
#
loop_
_entity_poly.entity_id
_entity_poly.type
_entity_poly.pdbx_seq_one_letter_code
_entity_poly.pdbx_strand_id
1 'polypeptide(L)' 'MKAKLVLHHDDPPCTARLDANGNCPECGVHPDMQSTAFHYYCTICRVPLKNMTCIVCRTAFEKPAK' A
#
# COMPACT_ATOMS: atom_id res chain seq x y z
N MET A 1 -8.39 -12.22 -9.22
CA MET A 1 -8.74 -11.42 -7.99
C MET A 1 -7.98 -10.12 -8.08
N LYS A 2 -8.61 -8.96 -7.82
CA LYS A 2 -7.93 -7.66 -7.93
C LYS A 2 -7.14 -7.34 -6.65
N ALA A 3 -5.91 -6.89 -6.81
CA ALA A 3 -5.09 -6.38 -5.71
C ALA A 3 -5.69 -5.07 -5.18
N LYS A 4 -5.46 -4.76 -3.89
CA LYS A 4 -5.80 -3.45 -3.33
C LYS A 4 -4.62 -2.51 -3.48
N LEU A 5 -4.79 -1.40 -4.19
CA LEU A 5 -3.80 -0.33 -4.23
C LEU A 5 -3.87 0.46 -2.91
N VAL A 6 -2.74 0.65 -2.25
CA VAL A 6 -2.62 1.35 -0.98
C VAL A 6 -1.54 2.40 -1.08
N LEU A 7 -1.87 3.62 -0.64
CA LEU A 7 -0.93 4.73 -0.58
C LEU A 7 -0.16 4.71 0.75
N HIS A 8 1.14 4.85 0.64
CA HIS A 8 2.10 4.98 1.73
C HIS A 8 2.88 6.28 1.56
N HIS A 9 3.50 6.78 2.63
CA HIS A 9 4.52 7.81 2.50
C HIS A 9 5.93 7.24 2.60
N ASP A 10 6.86 7.89 1.91
CA ASP A 10 8.26 7.49 1.80
C ASP A 10 9.18 8.29 2.74
N ASP A 11 8.75 9.50 3.16
CA ASP A 11 9.53 10.38 4.03
C ASP A 11 8.73 10.83 5.26
N PRO A 12 9.21 10.57 6.50
CA PRO A 12 10.20 9.53 6.83
C PRO A 12 9.72 8.14 6.39
N PRO A 13 10.61 7.16 6.12
CA PRO A 13 10.22 5.86 5.57
C PRO A 13 9.36 5.11 6.58
N CYS A 14 8.06 5.09 6.33
CA CYS A 14 7.09 4.49 7.20
C CYS A 14 6.15 3.60 6.37
N THR A 15 6.05 2.35 6.79
CA THR A 15 5.15 1.38 6.15
C THR A 15 3.69 1.55 6.56
N ALA A 16 3.37 2.57 7.36
CA ALA A 16 2.00 2.87 7.76
C ALA A 16 1.16 3.26 6.53
N ARG A 17 -0.09 2.84 6.55
CA ARG A 17 -1.06 3.19 5.51
C ARG A 17 -1.55 4.60 5.79
N LEU A 18 -1.58 5.45 4.77
CA LEU A 18 -2.17 6.78 4.92
C LEU A 18 -3.67 6.67 5.20
N ASP A 19 -4.17 7.59 6.03
CA ASP A 19 -5.59 7.72 6.32
C ASP A 19 -6.35 8.32 5.12
N ALA A 20 -7.68 8.46 5.23
CA ALA A 20 -8.51 8.99 4.16
C ALA A 20 -8.15 10.43 3.75
N ASN A 21 -7.57 11.20 4.68
CA ASN A 21 -7.07 12.56 4.47
C ASN A 21 -5.61 12.59 3.98
N GLY A 22 -5.01 11.43 3.74
CA GLY A 22 -3.64 11.30 3.27
C GLY A 22 -2.56 11.47 4.35
N ASN A 23 -2.88 11.52 5.64
CA ASN A 23 -1.86 11.63 6.68
C ASN A 23 -1.39 10.26 7.15
N CYS A 24 -0.15 10.20 7.62
CA CYS A 24 0.35 9.03 8.32
C CYS A 24 -0.14 9.01 9.77
N PRO A 25 -0.82 7.96 10.23
CA PRO A 25 -1.24 7.85 11.63
C PRO A 25 -0.07 7.60 12.60
N GLU A 26 1.08 7.12 12.12
CA GLU A 26 2.24 6.82 12.98
C GLU A 26 3.20 8.01 13.07
N CYS A 27 3.49 8.65 11.94
CA CYS A 27 4.43 9.76 11.88
C CYS A 27 3.73 11.12 12.10
N GLY A 28 2.40 11.20 11.94
CA GLY A 28 1.66 12.46 11.97
C GLY A 28 1.98 13.39 10.78
N VAL A 29 2.76 12.90 9.81
CA VAL A 29 3.19 13.67 8.64
C VAL A 29 2.13 13.59 7.55
N HIS A 30 1.78 14.74 6.98
CA HIS A 30 1.12 14.81 5.69
C HIS A 30 2.21 14.73 4.62
N PRO A 31 2.31 13.63 3.87
CA PRO A 31 3.29 13.53 2.81
C PRO A 31 2.92 14.47 1.68
N ASP A 32 3.83 15.37 1.33
CA ASP A 32 3.75 16.08 0.06
C ASP A 32 3.72 15.08 -1.10
N MET A 33 3.16 15.47 -2.25
CA MET A 33 2.95 14.59 -3.42
C MET A 33 4.22 13.84 -3.87
N GLN A 34 5.41 14.36 -3.56
CA GLN A 34 6.71 13.75 -3.92
C GLN A 34 7.15 12.60 -2.99
N SER A 35 6.56 12.49 -1.79
CA SER A 35 6.93 11.49 -0.78
C SER A 35 5.84 10.43 -0.60
N THR A 36 5.10 10.09 -1.67
CA THR A 36 4.06 9.06 -1.62
C THR A 36 4.38 7.89 -2.55
N ALA A 37 4.13 6.67 -2.09
CA ALA A 37 4.37 5.43 -2.82
C ALA A 37 3.12 4.55 -2.83
N PHE A 38 2.77 4.00 -3.99
CA PHE A 38 1.65 3.07 -4.12
C PHE A 38 2.14 1.63 -4.03
N HIS A 39 1.59 0.87 -3.10
CA HIS A 39 1.87 -0.56 -2.93
C HIS A 39 0.61 -1.38 -3.20
N TYR A 40 0.79 -2.51 -3.87
CA TYR A 40 -0.29 -3.48 -4.07
C TYR A 40 -0.36 -4.43 -2.88
N TYR A 41 -1.56 -4.63 -2.33
CA TYR A 41 -1.80 -5.48 -1.17
C TYR A 41 -2.72 -6.65 -1.48
N CYS A 42 -2.45 -7.78 -0.82
CA CYS A 42 -3.35 -8.92 -0.76
C CYS A 42 -4.62 -8.54 0.01
N THR A 43 -5.79 -8.72 -0.59
CA THR A 43 -7.08 -8.42 0.06
C THR A 43 -7.42 -9.40 1.19
N ILE A 44 -6.83 -10.60 1.16
CA ILE A 44 -7.04 -11.66 2.14
C ILE A 44 -6.07 -11.48 3.31
N CYS A 45 -4.76 -11.55 3.03
CA CYS A 45 -3.71 -11.54 4.05
C CYS A 45 -3.30 -10.12 4.50
N ARG A 46 -3.79 -9.07 3.85
CA ARG A 46 -3.46 -7.66 4.14
C ARG A 46 -1.96 -7.35 4.18
N VAL A 47 -1.16 -8.10 3.42
CA VAL A 47 0.29 -7.89 3.24
C VAL A 47 0.61 -7.36 1.84
N PRO A 48 1.74 -6.65 1.65
CA PRO A 48 2.18 -6.22 0.33
C PRO A 48 2.46 -7.41 -0.59
N LEU A 49 2.09 -7.27 -1.86
CA LEU A 49 2.32 -8.24 -2.91
C LEU A 49 3.74 -8.09 -3.47
N LYS A 50 4.40 -9.21 -3.76
CA LYS A 50 5.67 -9.25 -4.49
C LYS A 50 5.40 -9.80 -5.88
N ASN A 51 5.69 -9.04 -6.93
CA ASN A 51 5.34 -9.40 -8.32
C ASN A 51 3.86 -9.83 -8.47
N MET A 52 2.94 -9.04 -7.91
CA MET A 52 1.50 -9.33 -7.91
C MET A 52 1.09 -10.66 -7.25
N THR A 53 1.98 -11.29 -6.48
CA THR A 53 1.72 -12.54 -5.77
C THR A 53 1.81 -12.32 -4.27
N CYS A 54 0.86 -12.86 -3.52
CA CYS A 54 0.91 -12.77 -2.06
C CYS A 54 1.95 -13.76 -1.52
N ILE A 55 2.87 -13.29 -0.67
CA ILE A 55 3.89 -14.14 -0.07
C ILE A 55 3.34 -15.15 0.95
N VAL A 56 2.14 -14.90 1.50
CA VAL A 56 1.50 -15.74 2.52
C VAL A 56 0.60 -16.79 1.87
N CYS A 57 -0.46 -16.37 1.16
CA CYS A 57 -1.41 -17.30 0.54
C CYS A 57 -1.01 -17.77 -0.86
N ARG A 58 0.10 -17.26 -1.42
CA ARG A 58 0.62 -17.57 -2.77
C ARG A 58 -0.35 -17.33 -3.92
N THR A 59 -1.48 -16.66 -3.65
CA THR A 59 -2.46 -16.29 -4.67
C THR A 59 -1.89 -15.18 -5.55
N ALA A 60 -2.04 -15.34 -6.86
CA ALA A 60 -1.76 -14.30 -7.83
C ALA A 60 -2.95 -13.33 -7.91
N PHE A 61 -2.65 -12.03 -7.94
CA PHE A 61 -3.63 -10.97 -8.06
C PHE A 61 -3.41 -10.21 -9.37
N GLU A 62 -4.47 -9.59 -9.85
CA GLU A 62 -4.46 -8.72 -11.02
C GLU A 62 -4.42 -7.26 -10.55
N LYS A 63 -3.85 -6.38 -11.37
CA LYS A 63 -3.87 -4.94 -11.06
C LYS A 63 -5.33 -4.45 -11.06
N PRO A 64 -5.75 -3.64 -10.08
CA PRO A 64 -7.07 -3.00 -10.14
C PRO A 64 -7.17 -2.15 -11.41
N ALA A 65 -8.35 -2.15 -12.04
CA ALA A 65 -8.61 -1.28 -13.18
C ALA A 65 -8.48 0.18 -12.70
N LYS A 66 -7.85 1.00 -13.54
CA LYS A 66 -7.55 2.42 -13.29
C LYS A 66 -8.82 3.25 -13.25
#